data_AF-A0AA43M1N9-F1
#
_entry.id   AF-A0AA43M1N9-F1
#
_cell.length_a   1.000
_cell.length_b   1.000
_cell.length_c   1.000
_cell.angle_alpha   90.00
_cell.angle_beta   90.00
_cell.angle_gamma   90.00
#
_symmetry.space_group_name_H-M   'P 1'
#
loop_
_entity.id
_entity.type
_entity.pdbx_description
1 polymer ?
#
loop_
_entity_poly.entity_id
_entity_poly.type
_entity_poly.pdbx_seq_one_letter_code
_entity_poly.pdbx_strand_id
1 'polypeptide(L)'
;MTFKQAITLRNIMIILCICMLGLLGSKALMIRDKILVVQEAEQMYTAGDLIAAERLYRQAADNFSIHYKEEQISGRLTELAPITAIRSGLDILVRTSADQLVTKDFSGFMESYASLLSLKSKYFISGGPYESFYRELSEESGISVQLTNGFRQFKDQFLAELATGGSGDGAGETYKWNLLLIPDAYYGGQEAKDALLAAEFEAHDVAGLKALAAAGSFQPMLDSALSMAQAYSSHSYTAPWVQEQAEESARLILDKDLEGDNVTAFAGHAVMYRSYAAAAGLDAGSSKVLASIERSTTKLLSSAARLVRGGQYAEAIQLYSSLTPLQDTSTEIAAAQLAWNTAEPVRLLPGGNEEGKYVFVTSVSSKYGAKIAVAGIDNSGRLYYADLQEDGITSTRTGDVIPDFGQLSGISFDDRLAAVAEVPVVVAQGSRGDGRTDFTAYQIKPEGISVLFTFAGDSYELQAEDASILVANADTGDGVSGETGVYTLGDGSYQFAGIRQVMTEPPLISAFDLELYPYQTVKLGMEIYIDNSGRSVGIAEGRYFALQGAAGSFTGSAVVKGQYLGGYEYIGTETGEQYVPVFVVDSLENLSSSGAETGTDMESGQDINPDSGADLNPASDDTGDGTNANTGLD
;
A
#
# COMPACT_ATOMS: atom_id res chain seq x y z
N MET A 1 75.76 44.52 76.60
CA MET A 1 74.45 43.86 76.85
C MET A 1 73.67 44.73 77.83
N THR A 2 72.51 45.24 77.43
CA THR A 2 71.79 46.33 78.12
C THR A 2 70.71 45.79 79.05
N PHE A 3 70.52 46.46 80.20
CA PHE A 3 69.62 46.12 81.31
C PHE A 3 68.18 45.74 80.91
N LYS A 4 67.70 46.21 79.76
CA LYS A 4 66.38 45.85 79.19
C LYS A 4 66.29 44.40 78.70
N GLN A 5 67.38 43.76 78.25
CA GLN A 5 67.39 42.36 77.82
C GLN A 5 67.40 41.37 79.01
N ALA A 6 67.96 41.76 80.16
CA ALA A 6 67.99 40.91 81.35
C ALA A 6 66.64 40.87 82.10
N ILE A 7 65.87 41.96 82.09
CA ILE A 7 64.53 42.01 82.72
C ILE A 7 63.46 41.29 81.90
N THR A 8 63.53 41.35 80.56
CA THR A 8 62.66 40.56 79.69
C THR A 8 62.95 39.06 79.81
N LEU A 9 64.23 38.66 79.92
CA LEU A 9 64.61 37.27 80.17
C LEU A 9 64.08 36.76 81.52
N ARG A 10 64.19 37.56 82.59
CA ARG A 10 63.70 37.20 83.92
C ARG A 10 62.18 37.04 83.97
N ASN A 11 61.43 37.93 83.34
CA ASN A 11 59.97 37.85 83.30
C ASN A 11 59.48 36.68 82.43
N ILE A 12 60.16 36.39 81.31
CA ILE A 12 59.91 35.18 80.51
C ILE A 12 60.20 33.93 81.34
N MET A 13 61.31 33.88 82.10
CA MET A 13 61.63 32.74 82.99
C MET A 13 60.58 32.53 84.10
N ILE A 14 60.03 33.60 84.69
CA ILE A 14 58.97 33.49 85.70
C ILE A 14 57.68 32.93 85.07
N ILE A 15 57.28 33.42 83.89
CA ILE A 15 56.13 32.89 83.16
C ILE A 15 56.34 31.41 82.80
N LEU A 16 57.54 31.05 82.34
CA LEU A 16 57.91 29.67 82.01
C LEU A 16 57.88 28.77 83.25
N CYS A 17 58.30 29.26 84.42
CA CYS A 17 58.14 28.56 85.71
C CYS A 17 56.68 28.36 86.10
N ILE A 18 55.80 29.35 85.89
CA ILE A 18 54.37 29.22 86.17
C ILE A 18 53.73 28.20 85.21
N CYS A 19 54.08 28.24 83.92
CA CYS A 19 53.66 27.23 82.94
C CYS A 19 54.16 25.82 83.31
N MET A 20 55.42 25.69 83.77
CA MET A 20 55.96 24.42 84.27
C MET A 20 55.19 23.91 85.48
N LEU A 21 54.87 24.76 86.47
CA LEU A 21 54.07 24.37 87.62
C LEU A 21 52.64 23.93 87.22
N GLY A 22 52.04 24.61 86.25
CA GLY A 22 50.75 24.21 85.67
C GLY A 22 50.80 22.84 84.97
N LEU A 23 51.84 22.60 84.16
CA LEU A 23 52.07 21.31 83.50
C LEU A 23 52.36 20.19 84.51
N LEU A 24 53.12 20.47 85.57
CA LEU A 24 53.39 19.51 86.65
C LEU A 24 52.13 19.17 87.44
N GLY A 25 51.30 20.17 87.75
CA GLY A 25 50.00 19.95 88.40
C GLY A 25 49.05 19.11 87.54
N SER A 26 48.94 19.44 86.26
CA SER A 26 48.15 18.65 85.28
C SER A 26 48.65 17.21 85.20
N LYS A 27 49.97 17.01 85.09
CA LYS A 27 50.57 15.67 85.07
C LYS A 27 50.29 14.88 86.36
N ALA A 28 50.36 15.52 87.53
CA ALA A 28 50.08 14.86 88.80
C ALA A 28 48.63 14.34 88.90
N LEU A 29 47.66 15.07 88.35
CA LEU A 29 46.27 14.62 88.25
C LEU A 29 46.13 13.42 87.31
N MET A 30 46.70 13.49 86.11
CA MET A 30 46.67 12.37 85.16
C MET A 30 47.32 11.09 85.71
N ILE A 31 48.39 11.22 86.53
CA ILE A 31 49.03 10.09 87.20
C ILE A 31 48.08 9.43 88.20
N ARG A 32 47.43 10.25 89.04
CA ARG A 32 46.45 9.75 90.03
C ARG A 32 45.31 9.03 89.33
N ASP A 33 44.79 9.62 88.25
CA ASP A 33 43.70 9.03 87.48
C ASP A 33 44.10 7.68 86.87
N LYS A 34 45.31 7.57 86.28
CA LYS A 34 45.79 6.28 85.74
C LYS A 34 45.87 5.18 86.81
N ILE A 35 46.36 5.49 88.01
CA ILE A 35 46.48 4.50 89.10
C ILE A 35 45.09 4.01 89.53
N LEU A 36 44.13 4.91 89.68
CA LEU A 36 42.76 4.57 90.07
C LEU A 36 42.06 3.73 89.00
N VAL A 37 42.16 4.15 87.74
CA VAL A 37 41.55 3.43 86.61
C VAL A 37 42.10 2.01 86.48
N VAL A 38 43.40 1.78 86.69
CA VAL A 38 43.99 0.42 86.65
C VAL A 38 43.53 -0.44 87.83
N GLN A 39 43.34 0.13 89.01
CA GLN A 39 42.83 -0.60 90.18
C GLN A 39 41.37 -1.01 89.98
N GLU A 40 40.55 -0.09 89.46
CA GLU A 40 39.15 -0.35 89.16
C GLU A 40 39.01 -1.37 88.01
N ALA A 41 39.87 -1.30 86.99
CA ALA A 41 39.89 -2.27 85.89
C ALA A 41 40.12 -3.71 86.38
N GLU A 42 41.07 -3.90 87.31
CA GLU A 42 41.35 -5.24 87.88
C GLU A 42 40.21 -5.73 88.76
N GLN A 43 39.55 -4.82 89.49
CA GLN A 43 38.35 -5.17 90.27
C GLN A 43 37.22 -5.66 89.36
N MET A 44 36.96 -4.97 88.25
CA MET A 44 35.93 -5.37 87.29
C MET A 44 36.30 -6.68 86.58
N TYR A 45 37.58 -6.86 86.24
CA TYR A 45 38.08 -8.09 85.62
C TYR A 45 37.88 -9.31 86.54
N THR A 46 38.22 -9.17 87.82
CA THR A 46 38.05 -10.25 88.82
C THR A 46 36.58 -10.50 89.18
N ALA A 47 35.71 -9.49 89.06
CA ALA A 47 34.26 -9.63 89.21
C ALA A 47 33.57 -10.30 88.01
N GLY A 48 34.30 -10.54 86.91
CA GLY A 48 33.76 -11.13 85.68
C GLY A 48 33.05 -10.13 84.75
N ASP A 49 33.04 -8.84 85.10
CA ASP A 49 32.55 -7.77 84.22
C ASP A 49 33.67 -7.36 83.24
N LEU A 50 33.84 -8.20 82.22
CA LEU A 50 34.90 -8.06 81.24
C LEU A 50 34.71 -6.84 80.31
N ILE A 51 33.47 -6.36 80.16
CA ILE A 51 33.15 -5.16 79.36
C ILE A 51 33.60 -3.90 80.10
N ALA A 52 33.27 -3.76 81.38
CA ALA A 52 33.73 -2.64 82.19
C ALA A 52 35.25 -2.67 82.38
N ALA A 53 35.82 -3.86 82.58
CA ALA A 53 37.26 -4.05 82.65
C ALA A 53 37.99 -3.60 81.38
N GLU A 54 37.51 -4.02 80.20
CA GLU A 54 38.09 -3.62 78.90
C GLU A 54 38.12 -2.10 78.73
N ARG A 55 37.01 -1.43 79.04
CA ARG A 55 36.90 0.04 78.96
C ARG A 55 37.92 0.73 79.87
N LEU A 56 38.02 0.29 81.12
CA LEU A 56 38.96 0.87 82.09
C LEU A 56 40.42 0.59 81.72
N TYR A 57 40.76 -0.63 81.27
CA TYR A 57 42.12 -0.92 80.79
C TYR A 57 42.50 -0.08 79.56
N ARG A 58 41.57 0.19 78.63
CA ARG A 58 41.83 1.09 77.49
C ARG A 58 42.02 2.53 77.93
N GLN A 59 41.16 3.04 78.82
CA GLN A 59 41.31 4.36 79.41
C GLN A 59 42.66 4.52 80.13
N ALA A 60 43.14 3.46 80.81
CA ALA A 60 44.46 3.45 81.41
C ALA A 60 45.58 3.46 80.35
N ALA A 61 45.44 2.69 79.26
CA ALA A 61 46.41 2.62 78.17
C ALA A 61 46.56 3.96 77.42
N ASP A 62 45.45 4.68 77.20
CA ASP A 62 45.44 5.98 76.50
C ASP A 62 46.08 7.11 77.33
N ASN A 63 46.31 6.89 78.64
CA ASN A 63 46.95 7.85 79.51
C ASN A 63 48.48 7.70 79.50
N PHE A 64 49.16 8.53 78.70
CA PHE A 64 50.62 8.52 78.56
C PHE A 64 51.39 9.30 79.65
N SER A 65 50.71 9.80 80.69
CA SER A 65 51.35 10.65 81.70
C SER A 65 52.40 9.93 82.57
N ILE A 66 52.30 8.61 82.70
CA ILE A 66 53.21 7.72 83.43
C ILE A 66 53.19 6.30 82.86
N HIS A 67 54.34 5.62 82.93
CA HIS A 67 54.45 4.18 82.74
C HIS A 67 54.09 3.45 84.04
N TYR A 68 52.84 3.06 84.19
CA TYR A 68 52.33 2.38 85.38
C TYR A 68 51.66 1.08 84.96
N LYS A 69 52.27 -0.06 85.34
CA LYS A 69 51.76 -1.41 85.04
C LYS A 69 51.47 -1.68 83.56
N GLU A 70 52.24 -1.07 82.66
CA GLU A 70 52.02 -1.15 81.20
C GLU A 70 51.97 -2.59 80.67
N GLU A 71 52.84 -3.48 81.17
CA GLU A 71 52.85 -4.90 80.77
C GLU A 71 51.58 -5.63 81.19
N GLN A 72 51.06 -5.35 82.39
CA GLN A 72 49.79 -5.90 82.89
C GLN A 72 48.61 -5.35 82.06
N ILE A 73 48.59 -4.04 81.80
CA ILE A 73 47.54 -3.41 80.97
C ILE A 73 47.54 -4.04 79.56
N SER A 74 48.71 -4.13 78.93
CA SER A 74 48.85 -4.71 77.59
C SER A 74 48.50 -6.20 77.55
N GLY A 75 48.91 -6.99 78.56
CA GLY A 75 48.54 -8.39 78.68
C GLY A 75 47.03 -8.59 78.82
N ARG A 76 46.37 -7.81 79.69
CA ARG A 76 44.91 -7.86 79.88
C ARG A 76 44.14 -7.40 78.65
N LEU A 77 44.60 -6.38 77.95
CA LEU A 77 44.00 -5.96 76.68
C LEU A 77 44.19 -7.00 75.57
N THR A 78 45.25 -7.80 75.60
CA THR A 78 45.44 -8.92 74.67
C THR A 78 44.43 -10.04 74.94
N GLU A 79 44.16 -10.35 76.21
CA GLU A 79 43.13 -11.32 76.60
C GLU A 79 41.72 -10.83 76.24
N LEU A 80 41.44 -9.54 76.43
CA LEU A 80 40.16 -8.89 76.12
C LEU A 80 40.02 -8.48 74.65
N ALA A 81 41.00 -8.80 73.80
CA ALA A 81 41.04 -8.38 72.40
C ALA A 81 39.76 -8.71 71.61
N PRO A 82 39.06 -9.86 71.81
CA PRO A 82 37.77 -10.11 71.17
C PRO A 82 36.67 -9.12 71.56
N ILE A 83 36.58 -8.74 72.84
CA ILE A 83 35.60 -7.75 73.34
C ILE A 83 35.94 -6.36 72.78
N THR A 84 37.23 -6.01 72.77
CA THR A 84 37.72 -4.79 72.12
C THR A 84 37.36 -4.75 70.64
N ALA A 85 37.52 -5.86 69.92
CA ALA A 85 37.18 -5.96 68.50
C ALA A 85 35.66 -5.78 68.25
N ILE A 86 34.80 -6.36 69.10
CA ILE A 86 33.35 -6.15 69.03
C ILE A 86 33.03 -4.67 69.25
N ARG A 87 33.52 -4.06 70.34
CA ARG A 87 33.26 -2.65 70.67
C ARG A 87 33.74 -1.73 69.53
N SER A 88 34.99 -1.87 69.10
CA SER A 88 35.52 -1.04 68.01
C SER A 88 34.78 -1.26 66.70
N GLY A 89 34.36 -2.49 66.40
CA GLY A 89 33.60 -2.81 65.21
C GLY A 89 32.24 -2.10 65.22
N LEU A 90 31.52 -2.17 66.34
CA LEU A 90 30.23 -1.49 66.53
C LEU A 90 30.38 0.04 66.50
N ASP A 91 31.39 0.60 67.16
CA ASP A 91 31.66 2.05 67.17
C ASP A 91 31.95 2.58 65.77
N ILE A 92 32.73 1.84 64.98
CA ILE A 92 33.00 2.18 63.57
C ILE A 92 31.69 2.14 62.80
N LEU A 93 30.90 1.06 62.92
CA LEU A 93 29.62 0.92 62.22
C LEU A 93 28.62 2.01 62.55
N VAL A 94 28.51 2.41 63.82
CA VAL A 94 27.64 3.51 64.26
C VAL A 94 28.07 4.81 63.58
N ARG A 95 29.38 5.11 63.54
CA ARG A 95 29.88 6.33 62.91
C ARG A 95 29.74 6.32 61.40
N THR A 96 30.12 5.23 60.73
CA THR A 96 30.07 5.13 59.27
C THR A 96 28.63 5.12 58.78
N SER A 97 27.73 4.36 59.40
CA SER A 97 26.32 4.35 58.99
C SER A 97 25.61 5.67 59.27
N ALA A 98 26.00 6.42 60.30
CA ALA A 98 25.46 7.77 60.53
C ALA A 98 25.90 8.75 59.43
N ASP A 99 27.17 8.72 59.05
CA ASP A 99 27.70 9.54 57.96
C ASP A 99 27.05 9.19 56.61
N GLN A 100 26.86 7.89 56.34
CA GLN A 100 26.17 7.39 55.15
C GLN A 100 24.71 7.82 55.08
N LEU A 101 24.01 7.92 56.22
CA LEU A 101 22.65 8.45 56.28
C LEU A 101 22.59 9.96 55.98
N VAL A 102 23.57 10.72 56.44
CA VAL A 102 23.66 12.17 56.17
C VAL A 102 24.01 12.43 54.70
N THR A 103 24.95 11.65 54.15
CA THR A 103 25.40 11.76 52.74
C THR A 103 24.46 11.08 51.75
N LYS A 104 23.43 10.36 52.23
CA LYS A 104 22.49 9.56 51.44
C LYS A 104 23.17 8.45 50.62
N ASP A 105 24.31 7.96 51.08
CA ASP A 105 25.04 6.86 50.44
C ASP A 105 24.43 5.50 50.81
N PHE A 106 23.46 5.06 50.02
CA PHE A 106 22.78 3.78 50.24
C PHE A 106 23.71 2.58 50.03
N SER A 107 24.63 2.65 49.05
CA SER A 107 25.59 1.56 48.80
C SER A 107 26.50 1.36 50.00
N GLY A 108 27.09 2.45 50.51
CA GLY A 108 27.87 2.42 51.74
C GLY A 108 27.05 1.95 52.94
N PHE A 109 25.78 2.36 53.04
CA PHE A 109 24.90 1.90 54.12
C PHE A 109 24.67 0.38 54.08
N MET A 110 24.51 -0.20 52.88
CA MET A 110 24.44 -1.65 52.68
C MET A 110 25.74 -2.37 53.05
N GLU A 111 26.90 -1.75 52.80
CA GLU A 111 28.20 -2.29 53.25
C GLU A 111 28.32 -2.29 54.78
N SER A 112 27.84 -1.23 55.45
CA SER A 112 27.75 -1.17 56.92
C SER A 112 26.83 -2.26 57.46
N TYR A 113 25.67 -2.49 56.82
CA TYR A 113 24.77 -3.57 57.18
C TYR A 113 25.42 -4.97 57.01
N ALA A 114 26.09 -5.22 55.87
CA ALA A 114 26.81 -6.47 55.63
C ALA A 114 27.94 -6.68 56.65
N SER A 115 28.65 -5.61 57.01
CA SER A 115 29.70 -5.63 58.03
C SER A 115 29.15 -5.94 59.42
N LEU A 116 27.95 -5.44 59.77
CA LEU A 116 27.26 -5.83 61.00
C LEU A 116 26.87 -7.31 60.97
N LEU A 117 26.34 -7.82 59.86
CA LEU A 117 26.00 -9.25 59.74
C LEU A 117 27.25 -10.14 59.87
N SER A 118 28.38 -9.71 59.33
CA SER A 118 29.68 -10.38 59.50
C SER A 118 30.18 -10.35 60.96
N LEU A 119 30.03 -9.21 61.64
CA LEU A 119 30.37 -9.09 63.06
C LEU A 119 29.48 -9.99 63.93
N LYS A 120 28.18 -10.00 63.64
CA LYS A 120 27.19 -10.88 64.28
C LYS A 120 27.53 -12.35 64.05
N SER A 121 27.80 -12.77 62.81
CA SER A 121 28.11 -14.18 62.52
C SER A 121 29.40 -14.66 63.20
N LYS A 122 30.37 -13.75 63.42
CA LYS A 122 31.63 -14.06 64.08
C LYS A 122 31.53 -14.19 65.60
N TYR A 123 30.74 -13.34 66.26
CA TYR A 123 30.74 -13.23 67.73
C TYR A 123 29.40 -13.61 68.40
N PHE A 124 28.31 -13.67 67.64
CA PHE A 124 26.98 -14.06 68.11
C PHE A 124 26.64 -15.50 67.67
N ILE A 125 27.42 -16.46 68.17
CA ILE A 125 27.18 -17.89 67.98
C ILE A 125 26.44 -18.40 69.22
N SER A 126 25.31 -19.09 69.02
CA SER A 126 24.49 -19.59 70.14
C SER A 126 25.29 -20.48 71.09
N GLY A 127 25.32 -20.13 72.38
CA GLY A 127 26.11 -20.82 73.40
C GLY A 127 27.62 -20.54 73.34
N GLY A 128 28.05 -19.61 72.49
CA GLY A 128 29.44 -19.22 72.33
C GLY A 128 29.95 -18.32 73.47
N PRO A 129 31.28 -18.25 73.69
CA PRO A 129 31.88 -17.52 74.81
C PRO A 129 31.71 -15.99 74.73
N TYR A 130 31.32 -15.46 73.57
CA TYR A 130 31.17 -14.01 73.34
C TYR A 130 29.73 -13.57 73.07
N GLU A 131 28.75 -14.48 73.12
CA GLU A 131 27.36 -14.18 72.76
C GLU A 131 26.74 -13.09 73.66
N SER A 132 26.91 -13.22 74.98
CA SER A 132 26.41 -12.26 75.97
C SER A 132 27.07 -10.89 75.81
N PHE A 133 28.39 -10.87 75.61
CA PHE A 133 29.15 -9.63 75.43
C PHE A 133 28.76 -8.91 74.14
N TYR A 134 28.56 -9.64 73.04
CA TYR A 134 28.06 -9.05 71.80
C TYR A 134 26.66 -8.45 71.99
N ARG A 135 25.77 -9.15 72.69
CA ARG A 135 24.39 -8.67 72.94
C ARG A 135 24.40 -7.35 73.71
N GLU A 136 25.13 -7.30 74.81
CA GLU A 136 25.23 -6.11 75.66
C GLU A 136 25.88 -4.93 74.92
N LEU A 137 26.99 -5.16 74.21
CA LEU A 137 27.67 -4.11 73.43
C LEU A 137 26.82 -3.64 72.24
N SER A 138 26.10 -4.54 71.57
CA SER A 138 25.20 -4.20 70.47
C SER A 138 24.03 -3.34 70.96
N GLU A 139 23.49 -3.64 72.14
CA GLU A 139 22.46 -2.83 72.81
C GLU A 139 23.02 -1.47 73.25
N GLU A 140 24.20 -1.42 73.89
CA GLU A 140 24.89 -0.18 74.31
C GLU A 140 25.17 0.75 73.11
N SER A 141 25.59 0.18 71.98
CA SER A 141 25.92 0.94 70.77
C SER A 141 24.71 1.58 70.08
N GLY A 142 23.49 1.07 70.30
CA GLY A 142 22.28 1.52 69.60
C GLY A 142 22.24 1.20 68.09
N ILE A 143 23.19 0.43 67.55
CA ILE A 143 23.33 0.19 66.10
C ILE A 143 22.06 -0.39 65.47
N SER A 144 21.34 -1.27 66.18
CA SER A 144 20.11 -1.90 65.65
C SER A 144 18.99 -0.88 65.44
N VAL A 145 18.85 0.09 66.35
CA VAL A 145 17.86 1.18 66.22
C VAL A 145 18.26 2.10 65.07
N GLN A 146 19.55 2.45 64.99
CA GLN A 146 20.07 3.29 63.91
C GLN A 146 19.86 2.68 62.53
N LEU A 147 20.17 1.39 62.36
CA LEU A 147 19.94 0.70 61.08
C LEU A 147 18.45 0.61 60.74
N THR A 148 17.60 0.33 61.73
CA THR A 148 16.14 0.27 61.52
C THR A 148 15.60 1.62 61.05
N ASN A 149 16.02 2.71 61.69
CA ASN A 149 15.63 4.05 61.30
C ASN A 149 16.20 4.42 59.93
N GLY A 150 17.45 4.03 59.65
CA GLY A 150 18.11 4.29 58.38
C GLY A 150 17.44 3.58 57.20
N PHE A 151 17.13 2.29 57.33
CA PHE A 151 16.38 1.57 56.30
C PHE A 151 14.97 2.13 56.11
N ARG A 152 14.30 2.56 57.19
CA ARG A 152 13.01 3.25 57.07
C ARG A 152 13.15 4.56 56.29
N GLN A 153 14.17 5.36 56.62
CA GLN A 153 14.43 6.63 55.94
C GLN A 153 14.73 6.43 54.45
N PHE A 154 15.60 5.47 54.09
CA PHE A 154 15.88 5.16 52.68
C PHE A 154 14.65 4.63 51.96
N LYS A 155 13.87 3.74 52.59
CA LYS A 155 12.62 3.25 52.02
C LYS A 155 11.65 4.40 51.72
N ASP A 156 11.38 5.24 52.72
CA ASP A 156 10.45 6.36 52.59
C ASP A 156 10.94 7.36 51.53
N GLN A 157 12.25 7.62 51.47
CA GLN A 157 12.86 8.44 50.43
C GLN A 157 12.67 7.83 49.04
N PHE A 158 13.03 6.55 48.84
CA PHE A 158 12.96 5.92 47.53
C PHE A 158 11.51 5.79 47.04
N LEU A 159 10.55 5.51 47.92
CA LEU A 159 9.13 5.52 47.58
C LEU A 159 8.65 6.92 47.19
N ALA A 160 9.06 7.96 47.91
CA ALA A 160 8.69 9.34 47.57
C ALA A 160 9.28 9.78 46.23
N GLU A 161 10.55 9.47 45.96
CA GLU A 161 11.22 9.79 44.70
C GLU A 161 10.66 8.98 43.51
N LEU A 162 10.21 7.74 43.77
CA LEU A 162 9.50 6.93 42.77
C LEU A 162 8.14 7.57 42.44
N ALA A 163 7.40 8.05 43.45
CA ALA A 163 6.09 8.67 43.25
C ALA A 163 6.14 10.04 42.57
N THR A 164 7.22 10.81 42.73
CA THR A 164 7.37 12.15 42.11
C THR A 164 7.77 12.12 40.64
N GLY A 165 8.15 10.96 40.10
CA GLY A 165 8.29 10.71 38.66
C GLY A 165 9.32 11.63 37.98
N GLY A 166 10.59 11.25 38.01
CA GLY A 166 11.61 11.85 37.16
C GLY A 166 11.51 11.30 35.74
N SER A 167 10.63 11.84 34.90
CA SER A 167 10.48 11.48 33.47
C SER A 167 11.66 11.92 32.58
N GLY A 168 12.90 11.88 33.05
CA GLY A 168 14.02 12.44 32.28
C GLY A 168 15.45 12.17 32.72
N ASP A 169 15.73 11.48 33.80
CA ASP A 169 17.11 11.09 34.15
C ASP A 169 17.08 9.77 34.91
N GLY A 170 18.02 8.85 34.61
CA GLY A 170 18.08 7.47 35.14
C GLY A 170 18.19 7.32 36.68
N ALA A 171 18.00 8.40 37.44
CA ALA A 171 17.90 8.41 38.89
C ALA A 171 16.63 7.69 39.41
N GLY A 172 15.48 7.85 38.75
CA GLY A 172 14.22 7.18 39.14
C GLY A 172 14.33 5.65 39.11
N GLU A 173 14.97 5.11 38.07
CA GLU A 173 15.28 3.69 37.94
C GLU A 173 16.21 3.19 39.04
N THR A 174 17.17 4.02 39.47
CA THR A 174 18.11 3.64 40.53
C THR A 174 17.38 3.42 41.88
N TYR A 175 16.40 4.27 42.21
CA TYR A 175 15.63 4.14 43.45
C TYR A 175 14.75 2.89 43.47
N LYS A 176 14.12 2.57 42.33
CA LYS A 176 13.33 1.36 42.14
C LYS A 176 14.12 0.10 42.47
N TRP A 177 15.33 -0.03 41.90
CA TRP A 177 16.16 -1.21 42.14
C TRP A 177 16.76 -1.22 43.56
N ASN A 178 17.05 -0.06 44.15
CA ASN A 178 17.50 0.04 45.54
C ASN A 178 16.44 -0.45 46.55
N LEU A 179 15.15 -0.27 46.27
CA LEU A 179 14.07 -0.81 47.11
C LEU A 179 14.10 -2.35 47.20
N LEU A 180 14.54 -3.04 46.14
CA LEU A 180 14.70 -4.49 46.18
C LEU A 180 15.83 -4.94 47.12
N LEU A 181 16.84 -4.09 47.34
CA LEU A 181 18.01 -4.41 48.18
C LEU A 181 17.72 -4.27 49.68
N ILE A 182 16.69 -3.50 50.07
CA ILE A 182 16.31 -3.34 51.48
C ILE A 182 15.77 -4.69 52.02
N PRO A 183 16.27 -5.19 53.17
CA PRO A 183 15.80 -6.46 53.73
C PRO A 183 14.31 -6.47 54.06
N ASP A 184 13.66 -7.62 53.87
CA ASP A 184 12.22 -7.84 54.08
C ASP A 184 11.74 -7.54 55.51
N ALA A 185 12.60 -7.74 56.50
CA ALA A 185 12.35 -7.38 57.90
C ALA A 185 11.95 -5.90 58.07
N TYR A 186 12.39 -5.01 57.19
CA TYR A 186 12.06 -3.57 57.22
C TYR A 186 10.77 -3.21 56.45
N TYR A 187 10.14 -4.20 55.81
CA TYR A 187 8.82 -4.12 55.19
C TYR A 187 7.72 -4.77 56.05
N GLY A 188 8.09 -5.48 57.12
CA GLY A 188 7.15 -6.30 57.90
C GLY A 188 7.11 -7.77 57.45
N GLY A 189 8.07 -8.19 56.63
CA GLY A 189 8.18 -9.55 56.08
C GLY A 189 8.14 -9.56 54.55
N GLN A 190 8.49 -10.71 53.97
CA GLN A 190 8.58 -10.89 52.52
C GLN A 190 7.26 -10.60 51.78
N GLU A 191 6.13 -11.07 52.30
CA GLU A 191 4.81 -10.84 51.68
C GLU A 191 4.44 -9.34 51.62
N ALA A 192 4.72 -8.60 52.69
CA ALA A 192 4.47 -7.15 52.74
C ALA A 192 5.40 -6.37 51.81
N LYS A 193 6.65 -6.84 51.65
CA LYS A 193 7.61 -6.29 50.67
C LYS A 193 7.09 -6.48 49.25
N ASP A 194 6.75 -7.71 48.88
CA ASP A 194 6.33 -8.05 47.53
C ASP A 194 5.05 -7.30 47.14
N ALA A 195 4.06 -7.23 48.04
CA ALA A 195 2.82 -6.50 47.80
C ALA A 195 3.04 -5.00 47.61
N LEU A 196 3.87 -4.37 48.45
CA LEU A 196 4.15 -2.93 48.35
C LEU A 196 4.93 -2.61 47.07
N LEU A 197 6.00 -3.36 46.79
CA LEU A 197 6.85 -3.09 45.64
C LEU A 197 6.12 -3.35 44.32
N ALA A 198 5.30 -4.40 44.24
CA ALA A 198 4.47 -4.65 43.05
C ALA A 198 3.54 -3.46 42.77
N ALA A 199 2.82 -2.97 43.78
CA ALA A 199 1.88 -1.87 43.61
C ALA A 199 2.56 -0.55 43.18
N GLU A 200 3.69 -0.21 43.83
CA GLU A 200 4.40 1.04 43.55
C GLU A 200 5.12 1.01 42.20
N PHE A 201 5.70 -0.14 41.84
CA PHE A 201 6.38 -0.31 40.56
C PHE A 201 5.38 -0.33 39.40
N GLU A 202 4.24 -1.00 39.57
CA GLU A 202 3.15 -0.99 38.59
C GLU A 202 2.64 0.44 38.37
N ALA A 203 2.33 1.17 39.45
CA ALA A 203 1.84 2.53 39.35
C ALA A 203 2.82 3.46 38.60
N HIS A 204 4.11 3.37 38.90
CA HIS A 204 5.15 4.16 38.26
C HIS A 204 5.29 3.82 36.76
N ASP A 205 5.44 2.54 36.43
CA ASP A 205 5.70 2.11 35.05
C ASP A 205 4.49 2.37 34.15
N VAL A 206 3.29 2.05 34.64
CA VAL A 206 2.03 2.29 33.92
C VAL A 206 1.83 3.78 33.67
N ALA A 207 2.12 4.65 34.66
CA ALA A 207 2.03 6.09 34.47
C ALA A 207 3.03 6.59 33.41
N GLY A 208 4.26 6.10 33.43
CA GLY A 208 5.29 6.44 32.45
C GLY A 208 4.90 6.06 31.01
N LEU A 209 4.45 4.81 30.82
CA LEU A 209 4.00 4.33 29.50
C LEU A 209 2.75 5.08 29.01
N LYS A 210 1.78 5.34 29.89
CA LYS A 210 0.58 6.14 29.54
C LYS A 210 0.93 7.57 29.17
N ALA A 211 1.90 8.19 29.83
CA ALA A 211 2.36 9.54 29.49
C ALA A 211 2.99 9.58 28.10
N LEU A 212 3.84 8.61 27.75
CA LEU A 212 4.43 8.49 26.42
C LEU A 212 3.37 8.24 25.33
N ALA A 213 2.40 7.36 25.62
CA ALA A 213 1.27 7.11 24.71
C ALA A 213 0.42 8.37 24.49
N ALA A 214 0.09 9.10 25.55
CA ALA A 214 -0.70 10.33 25.49
C ALA A 214 0.01 11.46 24.74
N ALA A 215 1.35 11.48 24.76
CA ALA A 215 2.17 12.41 23.99
C ALA A 215 2.26 12.08 22.48
N GLY A 216 1.67 10.96 22.04
CA GLY A 216 1.81 10.47 20.66
C GLY A 216 3.18 9.85 20.35
N SER A 217 4.00 9.62 21.37
CA SER A 217 5.34 9.06 21.26
C SER A 217 5.29 7.54 21.21
N PHE A 218 4.78 6.97 20.11
CA PHE A 218 4.56 5.53 20.01
C PHE A 218 5.85 4.69 20.03
N GLN A 219 6.86 5.02 19.21
CA GLN A 219 8.16 4.32 19.27
C GLN A 219 8.80 4.43 20.65
N PRO A 220 8.96 5.64 21.23
CA PRO A 220 9.58 5.76 22.55
C PRO A 220 8.84 5.00 23.65
N MET A 221 7.50 4.89 23.57
CA MET A 221 6.71 4.07 24.48
C MET A 221 7.10 2.59 24.38
N LEU A 222 7.18 2.03 23.17
CA LEU A 222 7.56 0.63 22.95
C LEU A 222 9.02 0.37 23.35
N ASP A 223 9.94 1.28 23.03
CA ASP A 223 11.34 1.19 23.43
C ASP A 223 11.49 1.22 24.96
N SER A 224 10.71 2.08 25.63
CA SER A 224 10.65 2.17 27.09
C SER A 224 10.11 0.88 27.71
N ALA A 225 9.02 0.32 27.17
CA ALA A 225 8.46 -0.95 27.64
C ALA A 225 9.48 -2.10 27.49
N LEU A 226 10.20 -2.16 26.36
CA LEU A 226 11.25 -3.15 26.13
C LEU A 226 12.40 -2.99 27.13
N SER A 227 12.86 -1.76 27.36
CA SER A 227 13.89 -1.44 28.34
C SER A 227 13.47 -1.82 29.76
N MET A 228 12.22 -1.54 30.14
CA MET A 228 11.65 -1.93 31.43
C MET A 228 11.63 -3.45 31.59
N ALA A 229 11.14 -4.19 30.59
CA ALA A 229 11.11 -5.65 30.61
C ALA A 229 12.51 -6.27 30.77
N GLN A 230 13.52 -5.71 30.08
CA GLN A 230 14.91 -6.13 30.23
C GLN A 230 15.47 -5.82 31.62
N ALA A 231 15.16 -4.64 32.17
CA ALA A 231 15.60 -4.26 33.51
C ALA A 231 14.96 -5.15 34.61
N TYR A 232 13.69 -5.53 34.45
CA TYR A 232 13.05 -6.49 35.35
C TYR A 232 13.68 -7.88 35.29
N SER A 233 13.96 -8.37 34.08
CA SER A 233 14.64 -9.64 33.86
C SER A 233 16.03 -9.66 34.51
N SER A 234 16.81 -8.58 34.38
CA SER A 234 18.16 -8.49 34.99
C SER A 234 18.13 -8.47 36.51
N HIS A 235 17.03 -7.99 37.12
CA HIS A 235 16.80 -8.00 38.57
C HIS A 235 16.03 -9.23 39.06
N SER A 236 15.78 -10.23 38.20
CA SER A 236 15.03 -11.45 38.54
C SER A 236 13.64 -11.17 39.15
N TYR A 237 13.00 -10.09 38.71
CA TYR A 237 11.69 -9.66 39.18
C TYR A 237 10.70 -9.70 38.01
N THR A 238 9.48 -10.21 38.24
CA THR A 238 8.47 -10.36 37.16
C THR A 238 7.49 -9.19 37.20
N ALA A 239 7.30 -8.53 36.07
CA ALA A 239 6.43 -7.36 35.93
C ALA A 239 5.48 -7.54 34.73
N PRO A 240 4.40 -8.34 34.88
CA PRO A 240 3.47 -8.60 33.78
C PRO A 240 2.76 -7.32 33.28
N TRP A 241 2.57 -6.33 34.16
CA TRP A 241 1.92 -5.06 33.84
C TRP A 241 2.63 -4.25 32.75
N VAL A 242 3.95 -4.40 32.57
CA VAL A 242 4.70 -3.67 31.53
C VAL A 242 4.24 -4.10 30.15
N GLN A 243 4.17 -5.43 29.92
CA GLN A 243 3.69 -5.97 28.65
C GLN A 243 2.20 -5.65 28.48
N GLU A 244 1.37 -5.92 29.50
CA GLU A 244 -0.08 -5.67 29.44
C GLU A 244 -0.39 -4.21 29.08
N GLN A 245 0.31 -3.25 29.70
CA GLN A 245 0.12 -1.83 29.42
C GLN A 245 0.62 -1.44 28.03
N ALA A 246 1.75 -1.97 27.58
CA ALA A 246 2.27 -1.72 26.24
C ALA A 246 1.30 -2.25 25.16
N GLU A 247 0.76 -3.45 25.34
CA GLU A 247 -0.25 -4.03 24.45
C GLU A 247 -1.55 -3.22 24.47
N GLU A 248 -2.02 -2.79 25.64
CA GLU A 248 -3.23 -1.98 25.78
C GLU A 248 -3.09 -0.64 25.05
N SER A 249 -1.99 0.07 25.26
CA SER A 249 -1.71 1.36 24.62
C SER A 249 -1.52 1.21 23.12
N ALA A 250 -0.81 0.16 22.67
CA ALA A 250 -0.65 -0.12 21.24
C ALA A 250 -1.97 -0.42 20.56
N ARG A 251 -2.83 -1.25 21.18
CA ARG A 251 -4.16 -1.52 20.67
C ARG A 251 -4.97 -0.24 20.54
N LEU A 252 -4.99 0.60 21.57
CA LEU A 252 -5.75 1.85 21.55
C LEU A 252 -5.32 2.77 20.40
N ILE A 253 -4.01 2.90 20.16
CA ILE A 253 -3.47 3.74 19.08
C ILE A 253 -3.83 3.16 17.71
N LEU A 254 -3.63 1.86 17.51
CA LEU A 254 -3.96 1.18 16.25
C LEU A 254 -5.46 1.22 15.95
N ASP A 255 -6.31 1.00 16.95
CA ASP A 255 -7.76 1.07 16.79
C ASP A 255 -8.18 2.50 16.43
N LYS A 256 -7.58 3.51 17.06
CA LYS A 256 -7.82 4.92 16.72
C LYS A 256 -7.40 5.28 15.29
N ASP A 257 -6.29 4.74 14.80
CA ASP A 257 -5.87 4.94 13.41
C ASP A 257 -6.89 4.36 12.43
N LEU A 258 -7.44 3.17 12.74
CA LEU A 258 -8.46 2.51 11.93
C LEU A 258 -9.81 3.23 12.00
N GLU A 259 -10.26 3.65 13.18
CA GLU A 259 -11.51 4.42 13.36
C GLU A 259 -11.45 5.79 12.68
N GLY A 260 -10.26 6.36 12.56
CA GLY A 260 -10.01 7.63 11.85
C GLY A 260 -9.74 7.48 10.36
N ASP A 261 -9.90 6.28 9.77
CA ASP A 261 -9.56 5.95 8.38
C ASP A 261 -8.09 6.30 7.99
N ASN A 262 -7.19 6.39 8.96
CA ASN A 262 -5.78 6.73 8.75
C ASN A 262 -4.94 5.46 8.54
N VAL A 263 -5.17 4.78 7.42
CA VAL A 263 -4.53 3.50 7.09
C VAL A 263 -3.01 3.60 7.03
N THR A 264 -2.47 4.74 6.60
CA THR A 264 -1.01 4.96 6.56
C THR A 264 -0.40 5.02 7.96
N ALA A 265 -1.05 5.70 8.92
CA ALA A 265 -0.60 5.72 10.31
C ALA A 265 -0.72 4.32 10.94
N PHE A 266 -1.85 3.64 10.71
CA PHE A 266 -2.04 2.25 11.15
C PHE A 266 -0.90 1.35 10.65
N ALA A 267 -0.55 1.43 9.35
CA ALA A 267 0.52 0.62 8.78
C ALA A 267 1.89 0.93 9.43
N GLY A 268 2.20 2.20 9.64
CA GLY A 268 3.41 2.64 10.34
C GLY A 268 3.49 2.09 11.76
N HIS A 269 2.46 2.33 12.59
CA HIS A 269 2.40 1.85 13.96
C HIS A 269 2.40 0.31 14.04
N ALA A 270 1.73 -0.37 13.12
CA ALA A 270 1.71 -1.84 13.09
C ALA A 270 3.11 -2.43 12.80
N VAL A 271 3.91 -1.81 11.91
CA VAL A 271 5.31 -2.21 11.68
C VAL A 271 6.16 -2.00 12.92
N MET A 272 5.99 -0.86 13.61
CA MET A 272 6.72 -0.55 14.85
C MET A 272 6.40 -1.57 15.94
N TYR A 273 5.11 -1.91 16.10
CA TYR A 273 4.69 -2.92 17.05
C TYR A 273 5.20 -4.33 16.70
N ARG A 274 5.18 -4.73 15.42
CA ARG A 274 5.77 -6.00 14.96
C ARG A 274 7.26 -6.08 15.32
N SER A 275 7.99 -4.97 15.19
CA SER A 275 9.40 -4.89 15.54
C SER A 275 9.64 -5.00 17.05
N TYR A 276 8.84 -4.31 17.85
CA TYR A 276 8.83 -4.44 19.31
C TYR A 276 8.53 -5.88 19.74
N ALA A 277 7.47 -6.48 19.21
CA ALA A 277 7.05 -7.83 19.55
C ALA A 277 8.16 -8.85 19.26
N ALA A 278 8.82 -8.74 18.10
CA ALA A 278 9.97 -9.59 17.77
C ALA A 278 11.12 -9.43 18.77
N ALA A 279 11.45 -8.20 19.18
CA ALA A 279 12.51 -7.92 20.16
C ALA A 279 12.14 -8.38 21.58
N ALA A 280 10.85 -8.30 21.94
CA ALA A 280 10.31 -8.77 23.20
C ALA A 280 10.08 -10.30 23.24
N GLY A 281 10.32 -11.01 22.14
CA GLY A 281 10.09 -12.46 22.04
C GLY A 281 8.62 -12.86 22.01
N LEU A 282 7.74 -11.95 21.59
CA LEU A 282 6.30 -12.17 21.46
C LEU A 282 5.95 -12.69 20.07
N ASP A 283 5.15 -13.76 20.02
CA ASP A 283 4.55 -14.29 18.81
C ASP A 283 3.04 -13.98 18.71
N ALA A 284 2.42 -14.33 17.58
CA ALA A 284 0.99 -14.10 17.36
C ALA A 284 0.06 -14.90 18.31
N GLY A 285 0.56 -15.97 18.95
CA GLY A 285 -0.19 -16.72 19.96
C GLY A 285 -0.16 -16.06 21.34
N SER A 286 0.92 -15.33 21.63
CA SER A 286 1.15 -14.61 22.89
C SER A 286 0.67 -13.15 22.87
N SER A 287 0.56 -12.52 21.69
CA SER A 287 0.14 -11.13 21.55
C SER A 287 -1.19 -10.97 20.81
N LYS A 288 -2.20 -10.45 21.52
CA LYS A 288 -3.52 -10.13 20.93
C LYS A 288 -3.43 -8.99 19.91
N VAL A 289 -2.47 -8.09 20.07
CA VAL A 289 -2.26 -6.95 19.18
C VAL A 289 -1.73 -7.43 17.82
N LEU A 290 -0.76 -8.36 17.80
CA LEU A 290 -0.30 -8.95 16.53
C LEU A 290 -1.44 -9.63 15.76
N ALA A 291 -2.28 -10.39 16.45
CA ALA A 291 -3.46 -11.02 15.85
C ALA A 291 -4.47 -9.99 15.33
N SER A 292 -4.62 -8.84 16.01
CA SER A 292 -5.48 -7.73 15.57
C SER A 292 -4.93 -7.07 14.31
N ILE A 293 -3.62 -6.77 14.29
CA ILE A 293 -2.93 -6.20 13.12
C ILE A 293 -3.18 -7.08 11.90
N GLU A 294 -2.94 -8.38 11.99
CA GLU A 294 -3.09 -9.31 10.87
C GLU A 294 -4.53 -9.34 10.33
N ARG A 295 -5.50 -9.39 11.25
CA ARG A 295 -6.92 -9.37 10.90
C ARG A 295 -7.33 -8.06 10.21
N SER A 296 -6.84 -6.93 10.70
CA SER A 296 -7.13 -5.61 10.13
C SER A 296 -6.47 -5.44 8.76
N THR A 297 -5.22 -5.85 8.59
CA THR A 297 -4.53 -5.87 7.29
C THR A 297 -5.31 -6.70 6.27
N THR A 298 -5.71 -7.92 6.64
CA THR A 298 -6.51 -8.79 5.77
C THR A 298 -7.83 -8.14 5.36
N LYS A 299 -8.52 -7.48 6.29
CA LYS A 299 -9.77 -6.75 6.01
C LYS A 299 -9.54 -5.58 5.06
N LEU A 300 -8.48 -4.80 5.26
CA LEU A 300 -8.15 -3.64 4.42
C LEU A 300 -7.77 -4.07 3.00
N LEU A 301 -6.99 -5.14 2.84
CA LEU A 301 -6.70 -5.75 1.52
C LEU A 301 -7.99 -6.22 0.83
N SER A 302 -8.88 -6.91 1.57
CA SER A 302 -10.19 -7.30 1.03
C SER A 302 -11.06 -6.11 0.64
N SER A 303 -10.97 -5.00 1.37
CA SER A 303 -11.67 -3.76 1.06
C SER A 303 -11.13 -3.14 -0.23
N ALA A 304 -9.81 -3.06 -0.39
CA ALA A 304 -9.16 -2.62 -1.63
C ALA A 304 -9.59 -3.47 -2.83
N ALA A 305 -9.62 -4.80 -2.69
CA ALA A 305 -10.11 -5.70 -3.73
C ALA A 305 -11.60 -5.49 -4.06
N ARG A 306 -12.41 -5.05 -3.10
CA ARG A 306 -13.81 -4.68 -3.34
C ARG A 306 -13.91 -3.35 -4.08
N LEU A 307 -13.07 -2.36 -3.76
CA LEU A 307 -13.00 -1.09 -4.48
C LEU A 307 -12.65 -1.29 -5.96
N VAL A 308 -11.67 -2.16 -6.26
CA VAL A 308 -11.34 -2.53 -7.66
C VAL A 308 -12.57 -3.10 -8.39
N ARG A 309 -13.28 -4.05 -7.76
CA ARG A 309 -14.51 -4.64 -8.34
C ARG A 309 -15.66 -3.63 -8.48
N GLY A 310 -15.67 -2.60 -7.66
CA GLY A 310 -16.63 -1.50 -7.71
C GLY A 310 -16.25 -0.40 -8.72
N GLY A 311 -15.13 -0.51 -9.44
CA GLY A 311 -14.63 0.51 -10.36
C GLY A 311 -13.93 1.70 -9.69
N GLN A 312 -13.76 1.67 -8.37
CA GLN A 312 -13.08 2.72 -7.58
C GLN A 312 -11.58 2.44 -7.56
N TYR A 313 -10.95 2.51 -8.73
CA TYR A 313 -9.56 2.06 -8.91
C TYR A 313 -8.54 2.97 -8.22
N ALA A 314 -8.76 4.29 -8.24
CA ALA A 314 -7.86 5.26 -7.61
C ALA A 314 -7.76 5.01 -6.10
N GLU A 315 -8.90 4.89 -5.44
CA GLU A 315 -9.00 4.62 -4.00
C GLU A 315 -8.44 3.24 -3.65
N ALA A 316 -8.66 2.23 -4.51
CA ALA A 316 -8.09 0.90 -4.32
C ALA A 316 -6.56 0.93 -4.36
N ILE A 317 -5.98 1.58 -5.37
CA ILE A 317 -4.51 1.71 -5.52
C ILE A 317 -3.92 2.48 -4.34
N GLN A 318 -4.57 3.57 -3.91
CA GLN A 318 -4.16 4.32 -2.73
C GLN A 318 -4.16 3.43 -1.48
N LEU A 319 -5.23 2.66 -1.27
CA LEU A 319 -5.35 1.76 -0.12
C LEU A 319 -4.28 0.65 -0.14
N TYR A 320 -4.03 0.02 -1.29
CA TYR A 320 -2.93 -0.96 -1.43
C TYR A 320 -1.57 -0.33 -1.14
N SER A 321 -1.33 0.89 -1.61
CA SER A 321 -0.07 1.62 -1.40
C SER A 321 0.15 1.95 0.08
N SER A 322 -0.90 2.35 0.81
CA SER A 322 -0.81 2.60 2.26
C SER A 322 -0.48 1.34 3.07
N LEU A 323 -0.76 0.14 2.54
CA LEU A 323 -0.51 -1.14 3.20
C LEU A 323 0.86 -1.76 2.85
N THR A 324 1.57 -1.23 1.85
CA THR A 324 2.89 -1.74 1.41
C THR A 324 3.90 -1.97 2.55
N PRO A 325 3.98 -1.13 3.61
CA PRO A 325 4.90 -1.37 4.72
C PRO A 325 4.61 -2.66 5.51
N LEU A 326 3.39 -3.18 5.47
CA LEU A 326 2.97 -4.38 6.20
C LEU A 326 3.07 -5.66 5.37
N GLN A 327 2.89 -5.55 4.06
CA GLN A 327 2.90 -6.64 3.09
C GLN A 327 3.18 -6.08 1.70
N ASP A 328 3.93 -6.82 0.87
CA ASP A 328 4.10 -6.46 -0.54
C ASP A 328 2.74 -6.49 -1.28
N THR A 329 2.35 -5.33 -1.81
CA THR A 329 1.10 -5.11 -2.56
C THR A 329 1.35 -4.73 -4.03
N SER A 330 2.58 -4.88 -4.51
CA SER A 330 2.98 -4.47 -5.86
C SER A 330 2.16 -5.16 -6.95
N THR A 331 1.84 -6.43 -6.76
CA THR A 331 1.06 -7.22 -7.72
C THR A 331 -0.39 -6.75 -7.81
N GLU A 332 -0.99 -6.41 -6.67
CA GLU A 332 -2.36 -5.93 -6.55
C GLU A 332 -2.51 -4.53 -7.14
N ILE A 333 -1.52 -3.65 -6.91
CA ILE A 333 -1.47 -2.31 -7.51
C ILE A 333 -1.37 -2.42 -9.04
N ALA A 334 -0.48 -3.27 -9.56
CA ALA A 334 -0.34 -3.46 -11.00
C ALA A 334 -1.63 -4.01 -11.62
N ALA A 335 -2.28 -4.98 -10.96
CA ALA A 335 -3.55 -5.53 -11.41
C ALA A 335 -4.69 -4.49 -11.39
N ALA A 336 -4.76 -3.66 -10.35
CA ALA A 336 -5.74 -2.58 -10.24
C ALA A 336 -5.54 -1.51 -11.32
N GLN A 337 -4.28 -1.09 -11.57
CA GLN A 337 -3.96 -0.13 -12.63
C GLN A 337 -4.31 -0.68 -14.01
N LEU A 338 -4.06 -1.96 -14.24
CA LEU A 338 -4.39 -2.64 -15.49
C LEU A 338 -5.92 -2.70 -15.71
N ALA A 339 -6.67 -3.06 -14.66
CA ALA A 339 -8.13 -3.04 -14.71
C ALA A 339 -8.67 -1.63 -14.97
N TRP A 340 -8.09 -0.61 -14.35
CA TRP A 340 -8.45 0.78 -14.58
C TRP A 340 -8.18 1.22 -16.02
N ASN A 341 -7.00 0.93 -16.56
CA ASN A 341 -6.67 1.23 -17.96
C ASN A 341 -7.59 0.49 -18.95
N THR A 342 -8.09 -0.70 -18.56
CA THR A 342 -9.05 -1.47 -19.37
C THR A 342 -10.45 -0.86 -19.34
N ALA A 343 -10.90 -0.39 -18.18
CA ALA A 343 -12.19 0.27 -18.03
C ALA A 343 -12.21 1.67 -18.66
N GLU A 344 -11.10 2.39 -18.59
CA GLU A 344 -10.94 3.76 -19.10
C GLU A 344 -9.70 3.89 -20.00
N PRO A 345 -9.74 3.36 -21.24
CA PRO A 345 -8.60 3.38 -22.16
C PRO A 345 -8.04 4.76 -22.46
N VAL A 346 -8.88 5.80 -22.43
CA VAL A 346 -8.47 7.19 -22.68
C VAL A 346 -7.30 7.64 -21.79
N ARG A 347 -7.16 7.07 -20.60
CA ARG A 347 -6.08 7.37 -19.64
C ARG A 347 -4.69 7.01 -20.16
N LEU A 348 -4.59 6.13 -21.15
CA LEU A 348 -3.31 5.80 -21.80
C LEU A 348 -2.81 6.95 -22.69
N LEU A 349 -3.70 7.85 -23.13
CA LEU A 349 -3.33 9.00 -23.94
C LEU A 349 -2.65 10.10 -23.08
N PRO A 350 -1.77 10.94 -23.68
CA PRO A 350 -1.10 12.03 -22.97
C PRO A 350 -2.06 13.01 -22.27
N GLY A 351 -2.13 12.90 -20.93
CA GLY A 351 -3.04 13.69 -20.10
C GLY A 351 -4.51 13.25 -20.21
N GLY A 352 -4.78 11.99 -20.56
CA GLY A 352 -6.12 11.41 -20.57
C GLY A 352 -6.81 11.32 -19.20
N ASN A 353 -6.15 11.73 -18.12
CA ASN A 353 -6.78 11.96 -16.81
C ASN A 353 -7.48 13.33 -16.72
N GLU A 354 -7.27 14.23 -17.69
CA GLU A 354 -7.93 15.54 -17.76
C GLU A 354 -9.28 15.38 -18.47
N GLU A 355 -10.36 15.65 -17.73
CA GLU A 355 -11.72 15.58 -18.27
C GLU A 355 -11.89 16.54 -19.46
N GLY A 356 -12.51 16.07 -20.55
CA GLY A 356 -12.78 16.88 -21.73
C GLY A 356 -11.56 17.23 -22.59
N LYS A 357 -10.39 16.64 -22.32
CA LYS A 357 -9.19 16.86 -23.16
C LYS A 357 -9.35 16.34 -24.59
N TYR A 358 -10.01 15.20 -24.73
CA TYR A 358 -10.23 14.53 -26.01
C TYR A 358 -11.70 14.63 -26.43
N VAL A 359 -11.93 15.11 -27.65
CA VAL A 359 -13.28 15.29 -28.25
C VAL A 359 -13.80 13.98 -28.81
N PHE A 360 -12.92 13.23 -29.48
CA PHE A 360 -13.22 11.91 -30.03
C PHE A 360 -12.23 10.90 -29.48
N VAL A 361 -12.72 9.74 -29.06
CA VAL A 361 -11.90 8.64 -28.54
C VAL A 361 -12.45 7.33 -29.10
N THR A 362 -11.56 6.46 -29.57
CA THR A 362 -11.89 5.09 -29.96
C THR A 362 -10.85 4.15 -29.36
N SER A 363 -11.27 2.94 -29.01
CA SER A 363 -10.37 1.94 -28.42
C SER A 363 -10.72 0.55 -28.89
N VAL A 364 -9.72 -0.32 -28.92
CA VAL A 364 -9.85 -1.75 -29.18
C VAL A 364 -9.04 -2.54 -28.17
N SER A 365 -9.50 -3.75 -27.85
CA SER A 365 -8.81 -4.64 -26.93
C SER A 365 -8.30 -5.88 -27.65
N SER A 366 -7.14 -6.39 -27.23
CA SER A 366 -6.51 -7.61 -27.76
C SER A 366 -6.33 -7.60 -29.29
N LYS A 367 -5.90 -6.46 -29.83
CA LYS A 367 -5.65 -6.25 -31.26
C LYS A 367 -4.29 -5.61 -31.48
N TYR A 368 -3.75 -5.81 -32.67
CA TYR A 368 -2.49 -5.19 -33.12
C TYR A 368 -1.29 -5.50 -32.21
N GLY A 369 -1.28 -6.67 -31.55
CA GLY A 369 -0.24 -7.04 -30.59
C GLY A 369 -0.30 -6.29 -29.25
N ALA A 370 -1.35 -5.48 -29.03
CA ALA A 370 -1.58 -4.75 -27.79
C ALA A 370 -2.76 -5.34 -27.02
N LYS A 371 -2.67 -5.26 -25.68
CA LYS A 371 -3.77 -5.58 -24.80
C LYS A 371 -4.91 -4.57 -24.96
N ILE A 372 -4.54 -3.29 -25.08
CA ILE A 372 -5.46 -2.18 -25.38
C ILE A 372 -4.75 -1.24 -26.34
N ALA A 373 -5.43 -0.81 -27.39
CA ALA A 373 -5.03 0.32 -28.22
C ALA A 373 -6.13 1.38 -28.15
N VAL A 374 -5.73 2.63 -28.01
CA VAL A 374 -6.63 3.79 -27.96
C VAL A 374 -6.12 4.86 -28.90
N ALA A 375 -7.04 5.49 -29.63
CA ALA A 375 -6.78 6.69 -30.40
C ALA A 375 -7.74 7.78 -29.94
N GLY A 376 -7.24 9.02 -29.90
CA GLY A 376 -8.05 10.16 -29.51
C GLY A 376 -7.62 11.44 -30.19
N ILE A 377 -8.57 12.35 -30.38
CA ILE A 377 -8.33 13.68 -30.94
C ILE A 377 -8.60 14.72 -29.87
N ASP A 378 -7.62 15.59 -29.61
CA ASP A 378 -7.75 16.65 -28.63
C ASP A 378 -8.56 17.86 -29.14
N ASN A 379 -8.81 18.84 -28.28
CA ASN A 379 -9.53 20.08 -28.64
C ASN A 379 -8.83 20.94 -29.71
N SER A 380 -7.55 20.67 -30.03
CA SER A 380 -6.83 21.34 -31.11
C SER A 380 -6.94 20.60 -32.45
N GLY A 381 -7.65 19.47 -32.48
CA GLY A 381 -7.78 18.60 -33.65
C GLY A 381 -6.59 17.67 -33.87
N ARG A 382 -5.68 17.52 -32.89
CA ARG A 382 -4.49 16.68 -33.03
C ARG A 382 -4.80 15.22 -32.67
N LEU A 383 -4.39 14.29 -33.53
CA LEU A 383 -4.53 12.85 -33.30
C LEU A 383 -3.43 12.32 -32.37
N TYR A 384 -3.82 11.52 -31.38
CA TYR A 384 -2.94 10.79 -30.50
C TYR A 384 -3.31 9.32 -30.53
N TYR A 385 -2.32 8.48 -30.30
CA TYR A 385 -2.47 7.05 -30.17
C TYR A 385 -1.69 6.56 -28.95
N ALA A 386 -2.24 5.61 -28.22
CA ALA A 386 -1.51 4.88 -27.20
C ALA A 386 -1.83 3.38 -27.28
N ASP A 387 -0.84 2.55 -27.03
CA ASP A 387 -0.99 1.11 -26.85
C ASP A 387 -0.45 0.66 -25.50
N LEU A 388 -1.14 -0.29 -24.88
CA LEU A 388 -0.70 -1.01 -23.70
C LEU A 388 -0.32 -2.44 -24.12
N GLN A 389 0.96 -2.76 -24.03
CA GLN A 389 1.50 -4.07 -24.39
C GLN A 389 1.22 -5.12 -23.30
N GLU A 390 1.45 -6.40 -23.61
CA GLU A 390 1.23 -7.50 -22.65
C GLU A 390 2.14 -7.42 -21.42
N ASP A 391 3.33 -6.84 -21.56
CA ASP A 391 4.28 -6.58 -20.47
C ASP A 391 3.90 -5.37 -19.60
N GLY A 392 2.81 -4.69 -19.93
CA GLY A 392 2.32 -3.51 -19.23
C GLY A 392 3.00 -2.19 -19.63
N ILE A 393 3.87 -2.20 -20.64
CA ILE A 393 4.48 -0.98 -21.16
C ILE A 393 3.47 -0.22 -22.02
N THR A 394 3.30 1.07 -21.72
CA THR A 394 2.49 1.98 -22.54
C THR A 394 3.37 2.71 -23.54
N SER A 395 3.04 2.64 -24.83
CA SER A 395 3.67 3.45 -25.88
C SER A 395 2.69 4.52 -26.36
N THR A 396 3.17 5.74 -26.61
CA THR A 396 2.34 6.84 -27.12
C THR A 396 2.93 7.41 -28.40
N ARG A 397 2.05 7.84 -29.31
CA ARG A 397 2.41 8.48 -30.58
C ARG A 397 1.50 9.69 -30.79
N THR A 398 2.09 10.76 -31.30
CA THR A 398 1.40 12.01 -31.58
C THR A 398 1.48 12.29 -33.06
N GLY A 399 0.34 12.50 -33.69
CA GLY A 399 0.21 12.88 -35.09
C GLY A 399 0.02 14.38 -35.26
N ASP A 400 -0.33 14.77 -36.47
CA ASP A 400 -0.65 16.15 -36.82
C ASP A 400 -2.12 16.51 -36.55
N VAL A 401 -2.42 17.80 -36.76
CA VAL A 401 -3.80 18.31 -36.71
C VAL A 401 -4.56 17.78 -37.92
N ILE A 402 -5.73 17.19 -37.67
CA ILE A 402 -6.60 16.67 -38.72
C ILE A 402 -7.17 17.83 -39.53
N PRO A 403 -7.08 17.78 -40.88
CA PRO A 403 -7.71 18.75 -41.76
C PRO A 403 -9.22 18.85 -41.47
N ASP A 404 -9.76 20.08 -41.54
CA ASP A 404 -11.19 20.34 -41.36
C ASP A 404 -11.79 19.76 -40.06
N PHE A 405 -11.00 19.72 -38.98
CA PHE A 405 -11.41 19.23 -37.65
C PHE A 405 -12.78 19.73 -37.17
N GLY A 406 -13.16 20.98 -37.50
CA GLY A 406 -14.47 21.54 -37.13
C GLY A 406 -15.68 20.83 -37.77
N GLN A 407 -15.44 20.01 -38.80
CA GLN A 407 -16.45 19.19 -39.50
C GLN A 407 -16.33 17.70 -39.15
N LEU A 408 -15.41 17.33 -38.27
CA LEU A 408 -15.20 15.94 -37.88
C LEU A 408 -16.39 15.39 -37.08
N SER A 409 -16.84 14.19 -37.41
CA SER A 409 -17.95 13.50 -36.77
C SER A 409 -17.50 12.32 -35.91
N GLY A 410 -16.30 11.74 -36.16
CA GLY A 410 -15.76 10.67 -35.32
C GLY A 410 -14.46 10.07 -35.82
N ILE A 411 -13.96 9.10 -35.03
CA ILE A 411 -12.83 8.23 -35.38
C ILE A 411 -13.16 6.77 -35.08
N SER A 412 -12.55 5.86 -35.83
CA SER A 412 -12.67 4.42 -35.62
C SER A 412 -11.40 3.69 -36.05
N PHE A 413 -11.17 2.49 -35.50
CA PHE A 413 -10.15 1.59 -36.00
C PHE A 413 -10.69 0.78 -37.18
N ASP A 414 -9.89 0.62 -38.24
CA ASP A 414 -10.23 -0.21 -39.40
C ASP A 414 -9.29 -1.43 -39.47
N ASP A 415 -9.82 -2.60 -39.10
CA ASP A 415 -9.05 -3.85 -39.06
C ASP A 415 -8.61 -4.34 -40.44
N ARG A 416 -9.39 -4.05 -41.50
CA ARG A 416 -9.08 -4.53 -42.85
C ARG A 416 -7.91 -3.75 -43.41
N LEU A 417 -7.94 -2.43 -43.23
CA LEU A 417 -6.81 -1.56 -43.58
C LEU A 417 -5.58 -1.87 -42.71
N ALA A 418 -5.78 -2.13 -41.42
CA ALA A 418 -4.68 -2.50 -40.53
C ALA A 418 -4.00 -3.82 -40.93
N ALA A 419 -4.76 -4.80 -41.44
CA ALA A 419 -4.22 -6.06 -41.93
C ALA A 419 -3.36 -5.87 -43.19
N VAL A 420 -3.76 -4.98 -44.11
CA VAL A 420 -3.00 -4.67 -45.32
C VAL A 420 -1.77 -3.80 -45.03
N ALA A 421 -1.90 -2.84 -44.10
CA ALA A 421 -0.80 -1.95 -43.72
C ALA A 421 0.20 -2.58 -42.74
N GLU A 422 -0.14 -3.74 -42.16
CA GLU A 422 0.59 -4.43 -41.09
C GLU A 422 0.83 -3.58 -39.82
N VAL A 423 0.08 -2.48 -39.67
CA VAL A 423 0.12 -1.57 -38.52
C VAL A 423 -1.30 -1.10 -38.20
N PRO A 424 -1.60 -0.64 -36.96
CA PRO A 424 -2.92 -0.10 -36.65
C PRO A 424 -3.30 1.03 -37.61
N VAL A 425 -4.56 1.04 -38.05
CA VAL A 425 -5.11 2.12 -38.89
C VAL A 425 -6.32 2.74 -38.20
N VAL A 426 -6.28 4.06 -38.03
CA VAL A 426 -7.36 4.88 -37.47
C VAL A 426 -7.96 5.73 -38.59
N VAL A 427 -9.26 5.65 -38.78
CA VAL A 427 -10.00 6.40 -39.79
C VAL A 427 -10.80 7.51 -39.11
N ALA A 428 -10.55 8.74 -39.54
CA ALA A 428 -11.29 9.94 -39.16
C ALA A 428 -12.35 10.23 -40.23
N GLN A 429 -13.57 10.54 -39.78
CA GLN A 429 -14.72 10.81 -40.65
C GLN A 429 -15.25 12.21 -40.36
N GLY A 430 -15.51 12.99 -41.40
CA GLY A 430 -16.06 14.34 -41.31
C GLY A 430 -17.18 14.59 -42.31
N SER A 431 -18.08 15.52 -42.00
CA SER A 431 -19.18 15.89 -42.88
C SER A 431 -18.78 17.01 -43.83
N ARG A 432 -19.03 16.83 -45.13
CA ARG A 432 -18.75 17.87 -46.14
C ARG A 432 -20.02 18.58 -46.58
N GLY A 433 -19.88 19.85 -46.98
CA GLY A 433 -21.02 20.72 -47.33
C GLY A 433 -21.80 20.30 -48.58
N ASP A 434 -21.28 19.39 -49.41
CA ASP A 434 -21.92 18.81 -50.59
C ASP A 434 -22.69 17.51 -50.30
N GLY A 435 -22.76 17.09 -49.03
CA GLY A 435 -23.45 15.88 -48.58
C GLY A 435 -22.57 14.62 -48.57
N ARG A 436 -21.32 14.70 -49.04
CA ARG A 436 -20.34 13.60 -48.94
C ARG A 436 -19.70 13.56 -47.56
N THR A 437 -19.02 12.45 -47.26
CA THR A 437 -18.20 12.26 -46.06
C THR A 437 -16.72 12.32 -46.44
N ASP A 438 -15.94 13.10 -45.70
CA ASP A 438 -14.49 13.09 -45.79
C ASP A 438 -13.95 11.94 -44.94
N PHE A 439 -13.18 11.06 -45.58
CA PHE A 439 -12.48 9.95 -44.93
C PHE A 439 -10.99 10.21 -44.97
N THR A 440 -10.35 10.23 -43.80
CA THR A 440 -8.89 10.26 -43.68
C THR A 440 -8.41 9.10 -42.83
N ALA A 441 -7.63 8.19 -43.43
CA ALA A 441 -7.02 7.08 -42.70
C ALA A 441 -5.59 7.42 -42.30
N TYR A 442 -5.23 7.06 -41.07
CA TYR A 442 -3.91 7.24 -40.48
C TYR A 442 -3.32 5.89 -40.09
N GLN A 443 -2.13 5.60 -40.61
CA GLN A 443 -1.36 4.42 -40.23
C GLN A 443 -0.43 4.75 -39.07
N ILE A 444 -0.44 3.91 -38.04
CA ILE A 444 0.28 4.11 -36.78
C ILE A 444 1.57 3.31 -36.81
N LYS A 445 2.65 3.91 -37.31
CA LYS A 445 3.96 3.27 -37.43
C LYS A 445 4.81 3.46 -36.18
N PRO A 446 5.85 2.63 -35.96
CA PRO A 446 6.79 2.83 -34.86
C PRO A 446 7.41 4.24 -34.82
N GLU A 447 7.72 4.81 -35.98
CA GLU A 447 8.32 6.14 -36.14
C GLU A 447 7.34 7.31 -36.01
N GLY A 448 6.03 7.07 -36.06
CA GLY A 448 5.02 8.13 -35.95
C GLY A 448 3.71 7.79 -36.66
N ILE A 449 2.83 8.79 -36.72
CA ILE A 449 1.53 8.70 -37.40
C ILE A 449 1.68 9.31 -38.79
N SER A 450 1.24 8.61 -39.83
CA SER A 450 1.23 9.12 -41.22
C SER A 450 -0.11 8.89 -41.89
N VAL A 451 -0.45 9.74 -42.86
CA VAL A 451 -1.69 9.60 -43.63
C VAL A 451 -1.54 8.43 -44.61
N LEU A 452 -2.50 7.52 -44.58
CA LEU A 452 -2.63 6.42 -45.54
C LEU A 452 -3.47 6.86 -46.74
N PHE A 453 -4.55 7.61 -46.53
CA PHE A 453 -5.34 8.23 -47.59
C PHE A 453 -6.18 9.39 -47.08
N THR A 454 -6.61 10.23 -48.01
CA THR A 454 -7.68 11.23 -47.84
C THR A 454 -8.54 11.24 -49.10
N PHE A 455 -9.83 11.00 -48.97
CA PHE A 455 -10.80 11.13 -50.06
C PHE A 455 -12.18 11.48 -49.51
N ALA A 456 -13.06 11.96 -50.38
CA ALA A 456 -14.46 12.24 -50.05
C ALA A 456 -15.40 11.36 -50.88
N GLY A 457 -16.47 10.88 -50.25
CA GLY A 457 -17.51 10.08 -50.89
C GLY A 457 -18.59 9.66 -49.90
N ASP A 458 -19.50 8.79 -50.32
CA ASP A 458 -20.58 8.31 -49.45
C ASP A 458 -20.12 7.17 -48.54
N SER A 459 -19.20 6.33 -49.03
CA SER A 459 -18.60 5.21 -48.31
C SER A 459 -17.36 4.71 -49.05
N TYR A 460 -16.56 3.86 -48.40
CA TYR A 460 -15.45 3.15 -49.04
C TYR A 460 -15.47 1.65 -48.74
N GLU A 461 -14.91 0.86 -49.65
CA GLU A 461 -14.74 -0.58 -49.51
C GLU A 461 -13.37 -1.03 -49.99
N LEU A 462 -12.61 -1.68 -49.10
CA LEU A 462 -11.35 -2.33 -49.44
C LEU A 462 -11.61 -3.68 -50.14
N GLN A 463 -11.09 -3.83 -51.34
CA GLN A 463 -11.18 -5.05 -52.15
C GLN A 463 -10.15 -6.08 -51.69
N ALA A 464 -10.60 -7.30 -51.38
CA ALA A 464 -9.73 -8.35 -50.86
C ALA A 464 -8.76 -8.93 -51.91
N GLU A 465 -9.09 -8.79 -53.20
CA GLU A 465 -8.38 -9.43 -54.32
C GLU A 465 -7.09 -8.70 -54.69
N ASP A 466 -7.15 -7.36 -54.71
CA ASP A 466 -6.06 -6.49 -55.18
C ASP A 466 -5.69 -5.38 -54.19
N ALA A 467 -6.30 -5.39 -52.99
CA ALA A 467 -6.15 -4.36 -51.98
C ALA A 467 -6.49 -2.94 -52.47
N SER A 468 -7.26 -2.78 -53.56
CA SER A 468 -7.75 -1.47 -53.99
C SER A 468 -8.90 -0.98 -53.10
N ILE A 469 -9.11 0.33 -53.02
CA ILE A 469 -10.25 0.94 -52.33
C ILE A 469 -11.23 1.48 -53.35
N LEU A 470 -12.48 1.03 -53.27
CA LEU A 470 -13.59 1.61 -54.00
C LEU A 470 -14.28 2.66 -53.14
N VAL A 471 -14.50 3.85 -53.69
CA VAL A 471 -15.18 4.96 -53.00
C VAL A 471 -16.46 5.29 -53.75
N ALA A 472 -17.60 5.08 -53.11
CA ALA A 472 -18.90 5.38 -53.71
C ALA A 472 -19.13 6.90 -53.76
N ASN A 473 -19.67 7.41 -54.87
CA ASN A 473 -19.86 8.84 -55.11
C ASN A 473 -18.58 9.66 -54.82
N ALA A 474 -17.44 9.16 -55.31
CA ALA A 474 -16.14 9.74 -55.04
C ALA A 474 -16.06 11.19 -55.55
N ASP A 475 -15.44 12.06 -54.77
CA ASP A 475 -15.04 13.37 -55.25
C ASP A 475 -13.78 13.24 -56.11
N THR A 476 -13.95 13.26 -57.43
CA THR A 476 -12.88 13.24 -58.43
C THR A 476 -12.41 14.63 -58.86
N GLY A 477 -13.00 15.70 -58.29
CA GLY A 477 -12.66 17.08 -58.62
C GLY A 477 -13.21 17.59 -59.97
N ASP A 478 -13.97 16.78 -60.70
CA ASP A 478 -14.62 17.14 -61.98
C ASP A 478 -16.06 17.66 -61.80
N GLY A 479 -16.60 17.59 -60.58
CA GLY A 479 -17.94 18.06 -60.23
C GLY A 479 -19.07 17.08 -60.58
N VAL A 480 -18.76 15.85 -61.02
CA VAL A 480 -19.73 14.80 -61.29
C VAL A 480 -20.08 14.06 -60.00
N SER A 481 -21.36 13.70 -59.84
CA SER A 481 -21.88 12.94 -58.69
C SER A 481 -22.31 11.54 -59.12
N GLY A 482 -22.15 10.55 -58.23
CA GLY A 482 -22.61 9.18 -58.43
C GLY A 482 -21.58 8.21 -59.02
N GLU A 483 -20.37 8.67 -59.35
CA GLU A 483 -19.30 7.80 -59.85
C GLU A 483 -18.57 7.08 -58.72
N THR A 484 -18.11 5.85 -58.97
CA THR A 484 -17.30 5.09 -58.01
C THR A 484 -15.83 5.24 -58.34
N GLY A 485 -15.06 5.89 -57.47
CA GLY A 485 -13.61 6.03 -57.61
C GLY A 485 -12.88 4.76 -57.20
N VAL A 486 -11.79 4.45 -57.88
CA VAL A 486 -10.85 3.37 -57.57
C VAL A 486 -9.55 4.00 -57.10
N TYR A 487 -9.06 3.56 -55.94
CA TYR A 487 -7.81 4.02 -55.36
C TYR A 487 -6.87 2.83 -55.16
N THR A 488 -5.61 2.97 -55.55
CA THR A 488 -4.60 1.92 -55.44
C THR A 488 -3.43 2.38 -54.57
N LEU A 489 -2.83 1.45 -53.84
CA LEU A 489 -1.68 1.74 -52.98
C LEU A 489 -0.42 2.03 -53.83
N GLY A 490 0.15 3.22 -53.68
CA GLY A 490 1.38 3.67 -54.34
C GLY A 490 2.19 4.58 -53.42
N ASP A 491 3.51 4.38 -53.35
CA ASP A 491 4.42 5.16 -52.49
C ASP A 491 3.99 5.25 -51.00
N GLY A 492 3.30 4.22 -50.50
CA GLY A 492 2.88 4.12 -49.09
C GLY A 492 1.58 4.85 -48.73
N SER A 493 0.82 5.33 -49.73
CA SER A 493 -0.52 5.90 -49.58
C SER A 493 -1.44 5.46 -50.72
N TYR A 494 -2.77 5.52 -50.52
CA TYR A 494 -3.71 5.27 -51.61
C TYR A 494 -3.85 6.51 -52.49
N GLN A 495 -3.74 6.30 -53.80
CA GLN A 495 -3.85 7.34 -54.81
C GLN A 495 -4.97 6.98 -55.79
N PHE A 496 -5.66 8.01 -56.31
CA PHE A 496 -6.73 7.82 -57.28
C PHE A 496 -6.19 7.20 -58.57
N ALA A 497 -6.78 6.07 -58.98
CA ALA A 497 -6.38 5.30 -60.16
C ALA A 497 -7.38 5.41 -61.32
N GLY A 498 -8.65 5.75 -61.04
CA GLY A 498 -9.68 5.96 -62.07
C GLY A 498 -11.10 5.75 -61.56
N ILE A 499 -12.08 5.81 -62.45
CA ILE A 499 -13.49 5.51 -62.16
C ILE A 499 -13.81 4.06 -62.53
N ARG A 500 -14.52 3.34 -61.66
CA ARG A 500 -15.03 2.00 -61.94
C ARG A 500 -16.14 2.09 -62.98
N GLN A 501 -15.85 1.67 -64.21
CA GLN A 501 -16.87 1.53 -65.24
C GLN A 501 -17.74 0.31 -64.94
N VAL A 502 -18.95 0.54 -64.44
CA VAL A 502 -20.00 -0.48 -64.44
C VAL A 502 -20.48 -0.60 -65.89
N MET A 503 -20.13 -1.67 -66.60
CA MET A 503 -20.78 -1.97 -67.90
C MET A 503 -22.24 -2.34 -67.60
N THR A 504 -23.13 -1.34 -67.59
CA THR A 504 -24.54 -1.50 -67.25
C THR A 504 -25.32 -2.27 -68.31
N GLU A 505 -24.76 -2.44 -69.50
CA GLU A 505 -25.29 -3.34 -70.53
C GLU A 505 -24.21 -4.30 -71.07
N PRO A 506 -24.51 -5.60 -71.14
CA PRO A 506 -23.63 -6.55 -71.82
C PRO A 506 -23.58 -6.22 -73.32
N PRO A 507 -22.40 -6.26 -73.96
CA PRO A 507 -22.23 -5.82 -75.34
C PRO A 507 -23.01 -6.73 -76.29
N LEU A 508 -23.62 -6.13 -77.33
CA LEU A 508 -24.07 -6.87 -78.50
C LEU A 508 -22.83 -7.24 -79.33
N ILE A 509 -22.52 -8.52 -79.41
CA ILE A 509 -21.33 -9.03 -80.10
C ILE A 509 -21.72 -9.73 -81.41
N SER A 510 -20.76 -9.90 -82.32
CA SER A 510 -20.90 -10.79 -83.48
C SER A 510 -20.90 -12.25 -83.03
N ALA A 511 -21.62 -13.11 -83.77
CA ALA A 511 -21.65 -14.55 -83.57
C ALA A 511 -20.26 -15.21 -83.70
N PHE A 512 -19.36 -14.59 -84.47
CA PHE A 512 -17.99 -15.09 -84.69
C PHE A 512 -17.04 -14.72 -83.54
N ASP A 513 -17.37 -13.71 -82.75
CA ASP A 513 -16.53 -13.25 -81.64
C ASP A 513 -16.86 -13.96 -80.32
N LEU A 514 -17.83 -14.89 -80.30
CA LEU A 514 -18.31 -15.53 -79.08
C LEU A 514 -17.17 -16.14 -78.23
N GLU A 515 -16.20 -16.80 -78.87
CA GLU A 515 -15.04 -17.39 -78.18
C GLU A 515 -14.08 -16.37 -77.57
N LEU A 516 -14.16 -15.08 -77.96
CA LEU A 516 -13.38 -13.99 -77.36
C LEU A 516 -13.97 -13.53 -76.01
N TYR A 517 -15.20 -13.95 -75.67
CA TYR A 517 -15.91 -13.56 -74.46
C TYR A 517 -16.34 -14.76 -73.60
N PRO A 518 -15.43 -15.67 -73.20
CA PRO A 518 -15.78 -16.82 -72.35
C PRO A 518 -16.22 -16.34 -70.96
N TYR A 519 -17.29 -16.95 -70.41
CA TYR A 519 -17.86 -16.66 -69.09
C TYR A 519 -18.37 -15.22 -68.88
N GLN A 520 -18.38 -14.39 -69.92
CA GLN A 520 -18.93 -13.05 -69.88
C GLN A 520 -20.37 -13.06 -70.40
N THR A 521 -21.25 -12.32 -69.73
CA THR A 521 -22.60 -12.10 -70.24
C THR A 521 -22.54 -11.18 -71.45
N VAL A 522 -23.10 -11.63 -72.58
CA VAL A 522 -23.12 -10.92 -73.86
C VAL A 522 -24.53 -10.94 -74.45
N LYS A 523 -24.83 -10.03 -75.39
CA LYS A 523 -26.06 -10.06 -76.20
C LYS A 523 -25.71 -10.59 -77.61
N LEU A 524 -26.55 -11.46 -78.16
CA LEU A 524 -26.45 -11.98 -79.53
C LEU A 524 -27.80 -11.85 -80.24
N GLY A 525 -27.83 -11.27 -81.44
CA GLY A 525 -29.02 -11.30 -82.30
C GLY A 525 -29.08 -12.62 -83.06
N MET A 526 -30.09 -13.45 -82.81
CA MET A 526 -30.23 -14.76 -83.45
C MET A 526 -31.68 -15.10 -83.80
N GLU A 527 -31.86 -15.99 -84.77
CA GLU A 527 -33.13 -16.65 -85.05
C GLU A 527 -33.16 -17.99 -84.32
N ILE A 528 -34.20 -18.21 -83.51
CA ILE A 528 -34.36 -19.41 -82.69
C ILE A 528 -35.39 -20.33 -83.34
N TYR A 529 -35.08 -21.61 -83.42
CA TYR A 529 -36.03 -22.65 -83.85
C TYR A 529 -35.84 -23.93 -83.03
N ILE A 530 -36.77 -24.87 -83.14
CA ILE A 530 -36.69 -26.18 -82.48
C ILE A 530 -36.21 -27.23 -83.50
N ASP A 531 -35.15 -27.96 -83.17
CA ASP A 531 -34.62 -29.02 -84.03
C ASP A 531 -35.52 -30.26 -84.07
N ASN A 532 -35.18 -31.23 -84.95
CA ASN A 532 -35.93 -32.49 -85.09
C ASN A 532 -35.92 -33.37 -83.83
N SER A 533 -35.10 -33.04 -82.83
CA SER A 533 -35.00 -33.73 -81.54
C SER A 533 -35.67 -32.94 -80.40
N GLY A 534 -36.36 -31.83 -80.71
CA GLY A 534 -37.07 -31.01 -79.74
C GLY A 534 -36.18 -30.01 -78.98
N ARG A 535 -34.96 -29.74 -79.43
CA ARG A 535 -34.01 -28.83 -78.77
C ARG A 535 -34.06 -27.43 -79.38
N SER A 536 -33.88 -26.40 -78.55
CA SER A 536 -33.78 -25.02 -79.00
C SER A 536 -32.40 -24.75 -79.62
N VAL A 537 -32.41 -24.31 -80.87
CA VAL A 537 -31.22 -23.99 -81.65
C VAL A 537 -31.31 -22.53 -82.09
N GLY A 538 -30.22 -21.78 -81.89
CA GLY A 538 -30.07 -20.43 -82.40
C GLY A 538 -29.24 -20.42 -83.66
N ILE A 539 -29.59 -19.60 -84.64
CA ILE A 539 -28.74 -19.25 -85.78
C ILE A 539 -28.48 -17.74 -85.78
N ALA A 540 -27.21 -17.35 -85.72
CA ALA A 540 -26.79 -15.95 -85.85
C ALA A 540 -25.67 -15.88 -86.89
N GLU A 541 -25.82 -14.98 -87.86
CA GLU A 541 -24.80 -14.74 -88.91
C GLU A 541 -24.36 -16.03 -89.63
N GLY A 542 -25.28 -17.00 -89.79
CA GLY A 542 -25.03 -18.30 -90.43
C GLY A 542 -24.34 -19.34 -89.54
N ARG A 543 -24.01 -18.99 -88.29
CA ARG A 543 -23.45 -19.89 -87.28
C ARG A 543 -24.57 -20.43 -86.39
N TYR A 544 -24.55 -21.74 -86.16
CA TYR A 544 -25.50 -22.39 -85.27
C TYR A 544 -25.00 -22.44 -83.83
N PHE A 545 -25.93 -22.44 -82.89
CA PHE A 545 -25.71 -22.47 -81.44
C PHE A 545 -26.66 -23.48 -80.80
N ALA A 546 -26.14 -24.30 -79.89
CA ALA A 546 -26.98 -25.09 -78.98
C ALA A 546 -27.42 -24.18 -77.83
N LEU A 547 -28.73 -23.90 -77.71
CA LEU A 547 -29.23 -23.02 -76.66
C LEU A 547 -29.63 -23.84 -75.43
N GLN A 548 -29.10 -23.45 -74.27
CA GLN A 548 -29.47 -24.01 -72.98
C GLN A 548 -29.99 -22.90 -72.06
N GLY A 549 -30.67 -23.24 -70.97
CA GLY A 549 -31.22 -22.25 -70.05
C GLY A 549 -32.58 -21.67 -70.50
N ALA A 550 -32.79 -20.38 -70.31
CA ALA A 550 -34.08 -19.70 -70.44
C ALA A 550 -34.54 -19.45 -71.90
N ALA A 551 -34.09 -20.26 -72.86
CA ALA A 551 -34.55 -20.18 -74.25
C ALA A 551 -36.01 -20.65 -74.43
N GLY A 552 -36.48 -21.58 -73.57
CA GLY A 552 -37.85 -22.12 -73.62
C GLY A 552 -38.23 -22.72 -74.97
N SER A 553 -39.54 -22.75 -75.27
CA SER A 553 -40.10 -23.16 -76.58
C SER A 553 -40.24 -21.99 -77.56
N PHE A 554 -39.44 -20.94 -77.39
CA PHE A 554 -39.51 -19.76 -78.26
C PHE A 554 -38.96 -20.07 -79.65
N THR A 555 -39.66 -19.59 -80.68
CA THR A 555 -39.22 -19.67 -82.08
C THR A 555 -39.41 -18.30 -82.75
N GLY A 556 -38.38 -17.79 -83.43
CA GLY A 556 -38.37 -16.49 -84.10
C GLY A 556 -37.08 -15.69 -83.85
N SER A 557 -37.01 -14.47 -84.37
CA SER A 557 -35.87 -13.57 -84.15
C SER A 557 -35.90 -12.93 -82.77
N ALA A 558 -34.78 -13.04 -82.04
CA ALA A 558 -34.62 -12.42 -80.73
C ALA A 558 -33.18 -11.92 -80.50
N VAL A 559 -33.04 -10.91 -79.63
CA VAL A 559 -31.77 -10.61 -78.98
C VAL A 559 -31.68 -11.44 -77.71
N VAL A 560 -30.69 -12.31 -77.66
CA VAL A 560 -30.49 -13.28 -76.58
C VAL A 560 -29.35 -12.81 -75.71
N LYS A 561 -29.62 -12.66 -74.41
CA LYS A 561 -28.61 -12.38 -73.38
C LYS A 561 -28.22 -13.69 -72.72
N GLY A 562 -26.93 -13.97 -72.64
CA GLY A 562 -26.44 -15.21 -72.09
C GLY A 562 -24.92 -15.30 -72.06
N GLN A 563 -24.41 -16.49 -71.77
CA GLN A 563 -22.98 -16.77 -71.62
C GLN A 563 -22.55 -17.96 -72.47
N TYR A 564 -21.34 -17.87 -73.01
CA TYR A 564 -20.62 -19.01 -73.57
C TYR A 564 -19.69 -19.60 -72.50
N LEU A 565 -19.95 -20.85 -72.11
CA LEU A 565 -19.20 -21.54 -71.05
C LEU A 565 -18.07 -22.43 -71.60
N GLY A 566 -17.66 -22.24 -72.87
CA GLY A 566 -16.55 -23.01 -73.47
C GLY A 566 -16.92 -24.42 -73.96
N GLY A 567 -18.21 -24.78 -73.95
CA GLY A 567 -18.72 -26.09 -74.36
C GLY A 567 -19.22 -26.13 -75.80
N TYR A 568 -19.17 -27.30 -76.43
CA TYR A 568 -19.74 -27.57 -77.75
C TYR A 568 -20.59 -28.83 -77.71
N GLU A 569 -21.63 -28.89 -78.53
CA GLU A 569 -22.55 -30.02 -78.64
C GLU A 569 -22.88 -30.33 -80.11
N TYR A 570 -23.29 -31.57 -80.38
CA TYR A 570 -23.82 -31.95 -81.68
C TYR A 570 -25.33 -31.63 -81.75
N ILE A 571 -25.72 -30.79 -82.70
CA ILE A 571 -27.12 -30.49 -83.00
C ILE A 571 -27.53 -31.07 -84.36
N GLY A 572 -28.81 -31.44 -84.52
CA GLY A 572 -29.34 -31.89 -85.80
C GLY A 572 -29.95 -30.71 -86.56
N THR A 573 -29.40 -30.32 -87.70
CA THR A 573 -29.92 -29.24 -88.54
C THR A 573 -30.54 -29.79 -89.83
N GLU A 574 -31.22 -28.95 -90.62
CA GLU A 574 -31.71 -29.31 -91.96
C GLU A 574 -30.57 -29.73 -92.93
N THR A 575 -29.32 -29.43 -92.57
CA THR A 575 -28.12 -29.76 -93.34
C THR A 575 -27.35 -30.98 -92.80
N GLY A 576 -27.82 -31.62 -91.72
CA GLY A 576 -27.18 -32.74 -91.03
C GLY A 576 -26.73 -32.40 -89.60
N GLU A 577 -26.01 -33.32 -88.96
CA GLU A 577 -25.43 -33.10 -87.62
C GLU A 577 -24.29 -32.08 -87.69
N GLN A 578 -24.33 -31.06 -86.84
CA GLN A 578 -23.29 -30.03 -86.72
C GLN A 578 -22.75 -29.94 -85.29
N TYR A 579 -21.45 -29.71 -85.13
CA TYR A 579 -20.80 -29.48 -83.85
C TYR A 579 -20.72 -27.98 -83.57
N VAL A 580 -21.46 -27.50 -82.58
CA VAL A 580 -21.76 -26.07 -82.38
C VAL A 580 -21.50 -25.63 -80.94
N PRO A 581 -21.15 -24.35 -80.69
CA PRO A 581 -20.99 -23.84 -79.33
C PRO A 581 -22.30 -23.86 -78.55
N VAL A 582 -22.20 -24.13 -77.24
CA VAL A 582 -23.32 -24.08 -76.29
C VAL A 582 -23.43 -22.68 -75.71
N PHE A 583 -24.57 -22.03 -75.93
CA PHE A 583 -24.85 -20.71 -75.38
C PHE A 583 -25.95 -20.82 -74.32
N VAL A 584 -25.62 -20.48 -73.07
CA VAL A 584 -26.54 -20.55 -71.93
C VAL A 584 -27.30 -19.22 -71.86
N VAL A 585 -28.59 -19.27 -72.15
CA VAL A 585 -29.50 -18.14 -72.22
C VAL A 585 -30.00 -17.75 -70.83
N ASP A 586 -29.84 -16.49 -70.48
CA ASP A 586 -30.40 -15.88 -69.27
C ASP A 586 -31.77 -15.24 -69.55
N SER A 587 -31.88 -14.52 -70.67
CA SER A 587 -33.12 -13.85 -71.10
C SER A 587 -33.13 -13.58 -72.61
N LEU A 588 -34.32 -13.45 -73.21
CA LEU A 588 -34.49 -13.13 -74.63
C LEU A 588 -35.49 -11.97 -74.83
N GLU A 589 -35.24 -11.14 -75.85
CA GLU A 589 -36.04 -9.98 -76.25
C GLU A 589 -36.48 -10.11 -77.72
N ASN A 590 -37.78 -10.07 -77.99
CA ASN A 590 -38.34 -10.34 -79.33
C ASN A 590 -38.20 -9.16 -80.30
N LEU A 591 -37.80 -9.45 -81.54
CA LEU A 591 -37.78 -8.50 -82.65
C LEU A 591 -38.97 -8.77 -83.59
N SER A 592 -40.13 -8.18 -83.33
CA SER A 592 -41.27 -8.19 -84.28
C SER A 592 -41.31 -6.91 -85.12
N SER A 593 -41.41 -7.07 -86.46
CA SER A 593 -41.48 -6.03 -87.48
C SER A 593 -42.73 -5.14 -87.41
N SER A 594 -42.55 -3.85 -87.69
CA SER A 594 -43.55 -2.77 -87.80
C SER A 594 -44.36 -2.76 -89.12
N GLY A 595 -45.66 -2.39 -89.07
CA GLY A 595 -46.33 -1.63 -90.16
C GLY A 595 -47.84 -1.84 -90.47
N ALA A 596 -48.63 -0.75 -90.32
CA ALA A 596 -49.78 -0.28 -91.13
C ALA A 596 -51.27 -0.44 -90.67
N GLU A 597 -51.78 0.65 -90.06
CA GLU A 597 -53.01 1.46 -90.29
C GLU A 597 -54.48 0.95 -90.40
N THR A 598 -55.38 1.85 -89.94
CA THR A 598 -56.86 2.00 -90.11
C THR A 598 -57.75 1.14 -89.21
N GLY A 599 -58.85 1.58 -88.59
CA GLY A 599 -59.63 2.82 -88.58
C GLY A 599 -61.08 2.49 -88.19
N THR A 600 -61.67 3.27 -87.26
CA THR A 600 -63.12 3.55 -87.03
C THR A 600 -64.11 2.47 -86.52
N ASP A 601 -64.58 2.73 -85.29
CA ASP A 601 -65.97 2.98 -84.83
C ASP A 601 -67.04 1.91 -84.52
N MET A 602 -67.76 2.28 -83.43
CA MET A 602 -69.08 1.91 -82.89
C MET A 602 -69.23 0.63 -82.05
N GLU A 603 -70.06 0.54 -81.02
CA GLU A 603 -70.70 1.42 -80.01
C GLU A 603 -71.66 0.48 -79.25
N SER A 604 -71.71 0.60 -77.91
CA SER A 604 -72.80 0.27 -76.95
C SER A 604 -72.15 -0.25 -75.67
N GLY A 605 -72.20 0.38 -74.49
CA GLY A 605 -73.21 1.26 -73.94
C GLY A 605 -73.76 0.58 -72.69
N GLN A 606 -73.39 1.02 -71.48
CA GLN A 606 -74.33 1.48 -70.46
C GLN A 606 -73.66 1.90 -69.15
N ASP A 607 -74.15 3.05 -68.70
CA ASP A 607 -73.91 3.84 -67.49
C ASP A 607 -74.03 3.07 -66.16
N ILE A 608 -73.40 3.61 -65.10
CA ILE A 608 -74.06 4.48 -64.10
C ILE A 608 -72.99 5.04 -63.14
N ASN A 609 -72.84 6.37 -63.16
CA ASN A 609 -72.37 7.22 -62.05
C ASN A 609 -73.65 7.88 -61.46
N PRO A 610 -73.72 8.40 -60.21
CA PRO A 610 -72.95 9.60 -59.83
C PRO A 610 -72.47 9.67 -58.36
N ASP A 611 -71.25 10.19 -58.23
CA ASP A 611 -70.78 11.27 -57.36
C ASP A 611 -71.79 11.97 -56.39
N SER A 612 -71.36 12.18 -55.13
CA SER A 612 -71.20 13.51 -54.49
C SER A 612 -71.32 13.50 -52.95
N GLY A 613 -70.45 14.29 -52.29
CA GLY A 613 -70.91 15.22 -51.24
C GLY A 613 -70.65 14.92 -49.76
N ALA A 614 -69.51 15.40 -49.27
CA ALA A 614 -69.20 16.10 -48.00
C ALA A 614 -70.09 16.05 -46.72
N ASP A 615 -69.34 16.05 -45.60
CA ASP A 615 -69.55 16.65 -44.26
C ASP A 615 -70.64 16.13 -43.30
N LEU A 616 -70.21 15.72 -42.10
CA LEU A 616 -70.42 16.44 -40.81
C LEU A 616 -69.99 15.59 -39.60
N ASN A 617 -69.24 16.22 -38.69
CA ASN A 617 -69.00 15.89 -37.27
C ASN A 617 -70.35 15.92 -36.47
N PRO A 618 -70.49 15.61 -35.16
CA PRO A 618 -69.48 15.55 -34.09
C PRO A 618 -69.65 14.46 -32.99
N ALA A 619 -68.76 14.57 -31.99
CA ALA A 619 -68.63 13.82 -30.75
C ALA A 619 -69.88 13.68 -29.85
N SER A 620 -69.84 12.69 -28.95
CA SER A 620 -70.33 12.83 -27.56
C SER A 620 -69.60 11.86 -26.63
N ASP A 621 -69.27 12.39 -25.44
CA ASP A 621 -68.89 11.71 -24.20
C ASP A 621 -69.85 10.56 -23.84
N ASP A 622 -69.43 9.59 -23.02
CA ASP A 622 -69.90 9.47 -21.63
C ASP A 622 -69.33 8.23 -20.88
N THR A 623 -68.86 8.53 -19.66
CA THR A 623 -68.66 7.80 -18.38
C THR A 623 -68.47 6.28 -18.20
N GLY A 624 -67.66 5.98 -17.17
CA GLY A 624 -67.77 4.83 -16.27
C GLY A 624 -66.40 4.24 -15.90
N ASP A 625 -65.63 4.82 -14.96
CA ASP A 625 -65.59 4.55 -13.52
C ASP A 625 -65.46 3.06 -13.11
N GLY A 626 -64.51 2.76 -12.22
CA GLY A 626 -64.30 1.41 -11.65
C GLY A 626 -62.89 1.06 -11.19
N THR A 627 -62.38 1.81 -10.19
CA THR A 627 -61.54 1.37 -9.05
C THR A 627 -60.73 0.05 -9.10
N ASN A 628 -59.41 0.14 -8.83
CA ASN A 628 -58.83 -0.57 -7.68
C ASN A 628 -57.47 -0.01 -7.27
N ALA A 629 -57.38 0.42 -6.01
CA ALA A 629 -56.14 0.69 -5.30
C ALA A 629 -55.72 -0.57 -4.52
N ASN A 630 -54.43 -0.89 -4.49
CA ASN A 630 -53.86 -1.46 -3.27
C ASN A 630 -52.38 -1.09 -3.12
N THR A 631 -52.07 -0.77 -1.87
CA THR A 631 -50.87 -0.18 -1.28
C THR A 631 -49.98 -1.24 -0.61
N GLY A 632 -48.71 -0.89 -0.38
CA GLY A 632 -47.74 -1.55 0.52
C GLY A 632 -46.36 -1.61 -0.17
N LEU A 633 -45.34 -0.78 0.11
CA LEU A 633 -44.63 -0.47 1.36
C LEU A 633 -44.25 -1.72 2.17
N ASP A 634 -43.02 -2.21 1.94
CA ASP A 634 -41.88 -2.05 2.86
C ASP A 634 -40.62 -1.69 2.04
#